data_AF-A0A3A9AE00-F1
#
_entry.id   AF-A0A3A9AE00-F1
#
_cell.length_a   1.000
_cell.length_b   1.000
_cell.length_c   1.000
_cell.angle_alpha   90.00
_cell.angle_beta   90.00
_cell.angle_gamma   90.00
#
_symmetry.space_group_name_H-M   'P 1'
#
loop_
_entity.id
_entity.type
_entity.pdbx_description
1 polymer ?
#
loop_
_entity_poly.entity_id
_entity_poly.type
_entity_poly.pdbx_seq_one_letter_code
_entity_poly.pdbx_strand_id
1 'polypeptide(L)'
;MKEQKEIVKKVIDYIEENLDKEINLDKISKKIGYSKFYLNRIFTKYTGVTMHKYLQNRRLTVAAQKLVKTDKPIVQIAYEAGYDTQQSFSFAFKQMYLYPPNLYRNIGIFHPKQDKISMCCSDISDYKFITGIKETAA
;
A
#
# COMPACT_ATOMS: atom_id res chain seq x y z
N MET A 1 -2.65 19.56 -17.19
CA MET A 1 -2.71 19.27 -15.73
C MET A 1 -3.92 18.41 -15.32
N LYS A 2 -5.14 18.64 -15.85
CA LYS A 2 -6.32 17.79 -15.53
C LYS A 2 -6.16 16.32 -15.90
N GLU A 3 -5.55 16.03 -17.04
CA GLU A 3 -5.37 14.66 -17.55
C GLU A 3 -4.49 13.77 -16.64
N GLN A 4 -3.38 14.30 -16.10
CA GLN A 4 -2.53 13.55 -15.18
C GLN A 4 -3.26 13.19 -13.88
N LYS A 5 -4.12 14.07 -13.37
CA LYS A 5 -4.92 13.82 -12.17
C LYS A 5 -5.90 12.66 -12.40
N GLU A 6 -6.53 12.61 -13.57
CA GLU A 6 -7.42 11.49 -13.97
C GLU A 6 -6.65 10.17 -14.12
N ILE A 7 -5.44 10.19 -14.67
CA ILE A 7 -4.60 8.99 -14.76
C ILE A 7 -4.26 8.47 -13.36
N VAL A 8 -3.84 9.34 -12.44
CA VAL A 8 -3.52 8.93 -11.06
C VAL A 8 -4.75 8.36 -10.36
N LYS A 9 -5.93 8.96 -10.54
CA LYS A 9 -7.19 8.42 -10.01
C LYS A 9 -7.46 7.00 -10.52
N LYS A 10 -7.33 6.77 -11.84
CA LYS A 10 -7.46 5.43 -12.45
C LYS A 10 -6.45 4.44 -11.88
N VAL A 11 -5.21 4.86 -11.62
CA VAL A 11 -4.20 4.01 -10.96
C VAL A 11 -4.64 3.61 -9.56
N ILE A 12 -5.10 4.58 -8.75
CA ILE A 12 -5.56 4.33 -7.37
C ILE A 12 -6.73 3.35 -7.39
N ASP A 13 -7.75 3.62 -8.20
CA ASP A 13 -8.95 2.78 -8.26
C ASP A 13 -8.58 1.35 -8.71
N TYR A 14 -7.70 1.20 -9.71
CA TYR A 14 -7.23 -0.12 -10.13
C TYR A 14 -6.46 -0.86 -9.02
N ILE A 15 -5.65 -0.16 -8.23
CA ILE A 15 -4.94 -0.75 -7.09
C ILE A 15 -5.95 -1.23 -6.05
N GLU A 16 -6.92 -0.39 -5.68
CA GLU A 16 -7.93 -0.70 -4.65
C GLU A 16 -8.82 -1.89 -5.06
N GLU A 17 -9.24 -1.97 -6.31
CA GLU A 17 -10.06 -3.08 -6.83
C GLU A 17 -9.31 -4.42 -6.87
N ASN A 18 -7.98 -4.41 -6.80
CA ASN A 18 -7.16 -5.60 -6.97
C ASN A 18 -6.27 -5.91 -5.74
N LEU A 19 -6.50 -5.29 -4.58
CA LEU A 19 -5.66 -5.46 -3.38
C LEU A 19 -5.49 -6.93 -2.95
N ASP A 20 -6.54 -7.73 -3.08
CA ASP A 20 -6.57 -9.17 -2.73
C ASP A 20 -6.02 -10.10 -3.82
N LYS A 21 -5.59 -9.54 -4.97
CA LYS A 21 -5.01 -10.30 -6.08
C LYS A 21 -3.52 -10.01 -6.20
N GLU A 22 -2.82 -10.91 -6.88
CA GLU A 22 -1.42 -10.73 -7.27
C GLU A 22 -1.29 -9.59 -8.31
N ILE A 23 -1.30 -8.36 -7.81
CA ILE A 23 -0.95 -7.16 -8.57
C ILE A 23 0.57 -7.13 -8.73
N ASN A 24 0.98 -7.11 -9.99
CA ASN A 24 2.30 -6.63 -10.38
C ASN A 24 2.10 -5.24 -11.04
N LEU A 25 3.01 -4.31 -10.79
CA LEU A 25 3.06 -2.99 -11.43
C LEU A 25 2.98 -3.08 -12.96
N ASP A 26 3.49 -4.17 -13.54
CA ASP A 26 3.39 -4.45 -14.99
C ASP A 26 1.96 -4.70 -15.47
N LYS A 27 1.05 -5.20 -14.61
CA LYS A 27 -0.37 -5.33 -14.95
C LYS A 27 -1.04 -3.96 -14.97
N ILE A 28 -0.67 -3.08 -14.05
CA ILE A 28 -1.19 -1.70 -13.97
C ILE A 28 -0.76 -0.91 -15.22
N SER A 29 0.52 -1.00 -15.59
CA SER A 29 1.04 -0.31 -16.79
C SER A 29 0.33 -0.76 -18.07
N LYS A 30 0.16 -2.08 -18.26
CA LYS A 30 -0.57 -2.65 -19.39
C LYS A 30 -2.03 -2.22 -19.43
N LYS A 31 -2.71 -2.14 -18.28
CA LYS A 31 -4.12 -1.75 -18.22
C LYS A 31 -4.35 -0.29 -18.57
N ILE A 32 -3.46 0.60 -18.12
CA ILE A 32 -3.63 2.05 -18.27
C ILE A 32 -2.97 2.56 -19.57
N GLY A 33 -2.06 1.79 -20.16
CA GLY A 33 -1.43 2.11 -21.45
C GLY A 33 -0.21 3.02 -21.34
N TYR A 34 0.38 3.16 -20.16
CA TYR A 34 1.60 3.96 -19.94
C TYR A 34 2.71 3.13 -19.30
N SER A 35 3.95 3.55 -19.51
CA SER A 35 5.10 2.90 -18.90
C SER A 35 5.04 2.98 -17.37
N LYS A 36 5.53 1.94 -16.69
CA LYS A 36 5.63 1.89 -15.22
C LYS A 36 6.39 3.06 -14.62
N PHE A 37 7.40 3.58 -15.34
CA PHE A 37 8.19 4.72 -14.93
C PHE A 37 7.39 6.02 -14.98
N TYR A 38 6.62 6.23 -16.05
CA TYR A 38 5.74 7.38 -16.16
C TYR A 38 4.66 7.36 -15.08
N LEU A 39 3.99 6.21 -14.91
CA LEU A 39 2.96 6.05 -13.90
C LEU A 39 3.49 6.29 -12.48
N ASN A 40 4.64 5.71 -12.11
CA ASN A 40 5.25 6.00 -10.82
C ASN A 40 5.60 7.49 -10.66
N ARG A 41 6.17 8.13 -11.69
CA ARG A 41 6.54 9.55 -11.61
C ARG A 41 5.33 10.45 -11.38
N ILE A 42 4.24 10.27 -12.13
CA ILE A 42 3.02 11.06 -11.92
C ILE A 42 2.38 10.69 -10.58
N PHE A 43 2.32 9.41 -10.23
CA PHE A 43 1.70 8.97 -8.97
C PHE A 43 2.43 9.57 -7.77
N THR A 44 3.76 9.50 -7.71
CA THR A 44 4.56 10.12 -6.65
C THR A 44 4.42 11.64 -6.65
N LYS A 45 4.35 12.29 -7.83
CA LYS A 45 4.15 13.74 -7.93
C LYS A 45 2.83 14.18 -7.27
N TYR A 46 1.78 13.37 -7.38
CA TYR A 46 0.44 13.72 -6.86
C TYR A 46 0.16 13.15 -5.46
N THR A 47 0.75 12.02 -5.08
CA THR A 47 0.46 11.34 -3.80
C THR A 47 1.61 11.44 -2.79
N GLY A 48 2.80 11.86 -3.21
CA GLY A 48 4.01 11.89 -2.39
C GLY A 48 4.66 10.52 -2.15
N VAL A 49 4.03 9.42 -2.57
CA VAL A 49 4.53 8.05 -2.36
C VAL A 49 4.58 7.28 -3.68
N THR A 50 5.42 6.26 -3.77
CA THR A 50 5.48 5.41 -4.97
C THR A 50 4.26 4.49 -5.03
N MET A 51 3.90 4.04 -6.24
CA MET A 51 2.79 3.08 -6.42
C MET A 51 3.02 1.78 -5.65
N HIS A 52 4.27 1.30 -5.65
CA HIS A 52 4.67 0.10 -4.93
C HIS A 52 4.46 0.26 -3.42
N LYS A 53 4.91 1.39 -2.85
CA LYS A 53 4.76 1.64 -1.42
C LYS A 53 3.29 1.80 -1.02
N TYR A 54 2.51 2.49 -1.85
CA TYR A 54 1.06 2.61 -1.65
C TYR A 54 0.38 1.24 -1.61
N LEU A 55 0.62 0.40 -2.63
CA LEU A 55 0.08 -0.95 -2.71
C LEU A 55 0.46 -1.79 -1.47
N GLN A 56 1.74 -1.78 -1.09
CA GLN A 56 2.24 -2.54 0.06
C GLN A 56 1.55 -2.12 1.35
N ASN A 57 1.46 -0.82 1.63
CA ASN A 57 0.86 -0.31 2.85
C ASN A 57 -0.66 -0.58 2.91
N ARG A 58 -1.37 -0.50 1.77
CA ARG A 58 -2.79 -0.86 1.68
C ARG A 58 -3.01 -2.35 1.96
N ARG A 59 -2.19 -3.24 1.36
CA ARG A 59 -2.24 -4.67 1.64
C ARG A 59 -1.94 -5.01 3.10
N LEU A 60 -0.95 -4.37 3.71
CA LEU A 60 -0.66 -4.52 5.14
C LEU A 60 -1.83 -4.06 6.02
N THR A 61 -2.57 -3.03 5.61
CA THR A 61 -3.76 -2.56 6.31
C THR A 61 -4.91 -3.55 6.23
N VAL A 62 -5.16 -4.12 5.04
CA VAL A 62 -6.14 -5.21 4.87
C VAL A 62 -5.72 -6.45 5.66
N ALA A 63 -4.43 -6.77 5.68
CA ALA A 63 -3.89 -7.88 6.48
C ALA A 63 -4.08 -7.65 7.99
N ALA A 64 -3.84 -6.44 8.49
CA ALA A 64 -4.11 -6.08 9.88
C ALA A 64 -5.59 -6.29 10.24
N GLN A 65 -6.51 -5.92 9.35
CA GLN A 65 -7.93 -6.18 9.54
C GLN A 65 -8.22 -7.69 9.59
N LYS A 66 -7.64 -8.48 8.69
CA LYS A 66 -7.79 -9.95 8.67
C LYS A 66 -7.20 -10.61 9.93
N LEU A 67 -6.08 -10.11 10.45
CA LEU A 67 -5.45 -10.63 11.66
C LEU A 67 -6.35 -10.52 12.90
N VAL A 68 -7.12 -9.43 12.99
CA VAL A 68 -8.01 -9.14 14.13
C VAL A 68 -9.40 -9.76 13.94
N LYS A 69 -9.95 -9.73 12.71
CA LYS A 69 -11.32 -10.18 12.43
C LYS A 69 -11.43 -11.68 12.11
N THR A 70 -10.32 -12.37 11.92
CA THR A 70 -10.33 -13.79 11.50
C THR A 70 -9.22 -14.60 12.18
N ASP A 71 -9.48 -15.90 12.33
CA ASP A 71 -8.52 -16.88 12.86
C ASP A 71 -7.62 -17.49 11.78
N LYS A 72 -7.58 -16.90 10.57
CA LYS A 72 -6.75 -17.41 9.48
C LYS A 72 -5.27 -17.52 9.90
N PRO A 73 -4.53 -18.54 9.47
CA PRO A 73 -3.10 -18.62 9.71
C PRO A 73 -2.37 -17.38 9.18
N ILE A 74 -1.37 -16.88 9.92
CA ILE A 74 -0.60 -15.69 9.53
C ILE A 74 0.11 -15.91 8.19
N VAL A 75 0.57 -17.14 7.94
CA VAL A 75 1.12 -17.57 6.65
C VAL A 75 0.14 -17.30 5.50
N GLN A 76 -1.13 -17.68 5.67
CA GLN A 76 -2.15 -17.46 4.64
C GLN A 76 -2.42 -15.97 4.44
N ILE A 77 -2.50 -15.19 5.52
CA ILE A 77 -2.67 -13.73 5.45
C ILE A 77 -1.47 -13.08 4.75
N ALA A 78 -0.25 -13.57 4.97
CA ALA A 78 0.96 -13.09 4.30
C ALA A 78 0.88 -13.33 2.78
N TYR A 79 0.47 -14.53 2.35
CA TYR A 79 0.27 -14.84 0.94
C TYR A 79 -0.83 -13.99 0.30
N GLU A 80 -1.98 -13.81 0.97
CA GLU A 80 -3.05 -12.93 0.51
C GLU A 80 -2.58 -11.46 0.42
N ALA A 81 -1.65 -11.04 1.27
CA ALA A 81 -1.01 -9.73 1.22
C ALA A 81 0.11 -9.63 0.17
N GLY A 82 0.34 -10.68 -0.63
CA GLY A 82 1.33 -10.72 -1.71
C GLY A 82 2.77 -10.83 -1.24
N TYR A 83 3.02 -11.52 -0.12
CA TYR A 83 4.36 -11.88 0.35
C TYR A 83 4.61 -13.37 0.16
N ASP A 84 5.79 -13.73 -0.36
CA ASP A 84 6.17 -15.13 -0.61
C ASP A 84 6.50 -15.89 0.68
N THR A 85 6.83 -15.17 1.75
CA THR A 85 7.19 -15.76 3.04
C THR A 85 6.55 -15.00 4.19
N GLN A 86 6.22 -15.74 5.27
CA GLN A 86 5.70 -15.16 6.50
C GLN A 86 6.71 -14.21 7.16
N GLN A 87 8.01 -14.47 7.01
CA GLN A 87 9.10 -13.68 7.57
C GLN A 87 9.13 -12.29 6.95
N SER A 88 9.09 -12.21 5.62
CA SER A 88 9.04 -10.94 4.89
C SER A 88 7.79 -10.12 5.26
N PHE A 89 6.64 -10.79 5.36
CA PHE A 89 5.41 -10.15 5.84
C PHE A 89 5.54 -9.62 7.26
N SER A 90 6.05 -10.45 8.19
CA SER A 90 6.18 -10.07 9.60
C SER A 90 7.12 -8.90 9.81
N PHE A 91 8.22 -8.84 9.05
CA PHE A 91 9.12 -7.70 9.05
C PHE A 91 8.41 -6.43 8.56
N ALA A 92 7.78 -6.47 7.39
CA ALA A 92 7.08 -5.31 6.84
C ALA A 92 5.90 -4.85 7.72
N PHE A 93 5.16 -5.80 8.29
CA PHE A 93 4.07 -5.54 9.22
C PHE A 93 4.57 -4.85 10.49
N LYS A 94 5.65 -5.36 11.08
CA LYS A 94 6.27 -4.74 12.27
C LYS A 94 6.78 -3.33 11.97
N GLN A 95 7.34 -3.07 10.79
CA GLN A 95 7.77 -1.72 10.41
C GLN A 95 6.59 -0.73 10.32
N MET A 96 5.40 -1.20 9.95
CA MET A 96 4.21 -0.35 9.79
C MET A 96 3.38 -0.19 11.07
N TYR A 97 3.22 -1.28 11.82
CA TYR A 97 2.36 -1.37 13.00
C TYR A 97 3.13 -1.34 14.32
N LEU A 98 4.47 -1.37 14.27
CA LEU A 98 5.40 -1.43 15.42
C LEU A 98 5.30 -2.72 16.25
N TYR A 99 4.35 -3.59 15.94
CA TYR A 99 4.14 -4.88 16.60
C TYR A 99 4.19 -6.02 15.59
N PRO A 100 4.68 -7.21 15.98
CA PRO A 100 4.61 -8.40 15.14
C PRO A 100 3.16 -8.86 14.96
N PRO A 101 2.82 -9.54 13.84
CA PRO A 101 1.46 -9.97 13.53
C PRO A 101 0.76 -10.80 14.62
N ASN A 102 1.49 -11.70 15.28
CA ASN A 102 0.97 -12.52 16.39
C ASN A 102 0.52 -11.66 17.58
N LEU A 103 1.35 -10.69 17.98
CA LEU A 103 1.04 -9.81 19.09
C LEU A 103 -0.13 -8.88 18.72
N TYR A 104 -0.15 -8.38 17.49
CA TYR A 104 -1.24 -7.55 16.99
C TYR A 104 -2.60 -8.28 17.03
N ARG A 105 -2.63 -9.58 16.68
CA ARG A 105 -3.82 -10.42 16.81
C ARG A 105 -4.30 -10.52 18.27
N ASN A 106 -3.37 -10.76 19.21
CA ASN A 106 -3.73 -10.90 20.63
C ASN A 106 -4.27 -9.61 21.25
N ILE A 107 -3.81 -8.44 20.77
CA ILE A 107 -4.35 -7.14 21.20
C ILE A 107 -5.82 -7.00 20.79
N GLY A 108 -6.20 -7.56 19.63
CA GLY A 108 -7.59 -7.55 19.15
C GLY A 108 -8.11 -6.18 18.70
N ILE A 109 -7.26 -5.15 18.65
CA ILE A 109 -7.64 -3.80 18.25
C ILE A 109 -7.13 -3.54 16.83
N PHE A 110 -8.06 -3.34 15.90
CA PHE A 110 -7.73 -2.92 14.53
C PHE A 110 -7.59 -1.40 14.45
N HIS A 111 -6.46 -0.95 13.90
CA HIS A 111 -6.18 0.47 13.63
C HIS A 111 -5.75 0.64 12.17
N PRO A 112 -6.56 1.27 11.31
CA PRO A 112 -6.14 1.50 9.93
C PRO A 112 -4.97 2.48 9.89
N LYS A 113 -3.80 2.02 9.42
CA LYS A 113 -2.59 2.86 9.30
C LYS A 113 -2.52 3.61 7.97
N GLN A 114 -3.16 3.09 6.92
CA GLN A 114 -3.24 3.77 5.64
C GLN A 114 -4.61 3.54 5.02
N ASP A 115 -5.43 4.57 4.97
CA ASP A 115 -6.71 4.55 4.29
C ASP A 115 -6.57 4.74 2.77
N LYS A 116 -7.66 4.47 2.04
CA LYS A 116 -7.72 4.74 0.59
C LYS A 116 -7.38 6.21 0.39
N ILE A 117 -6.41 6.52 -0.48
CA ILE A 117 -6.19 7.91 -0.87
C ILE A 117 -7.46 8.39 -1.58
N SER A 118 -8.25 9.19 -0.87
CA SER A 118 -9.36 9.91 -1.48
C SER A 118 -8.75 11.13 -2.15
N MET A 119 -8.69 11.09 -3.48
CA MET A 119 -8.28 12.25 -4.26
C MET A 119 -9.46 13.21 -4.40
N CYS A 120 -10.04 13.61 -3.25
CA CYS A 120 -10.98 14.72 -3.20
C CYS A 120 -10.21 16.03 -3.36
N CYS A 121 -10.78 16.91 -4.15
CA CYS A 121 -10.12 18.05 -4.72
C CYS A 121 -9.99 19.20 -3.70
N SER A 122 -8.87 19.30 -2.99
CA SER A 122 -8.16 20.54 -2.60
C SER A 122 -7.16 20.24 -1.49
N ASP A 123 -5.90 20.63 -1.71
CA ASP A 123 -4.82 20.71 -0.72
C ASP A 123 -4.13 19.41 -0.28
N ILE A 124 -3.07 19.08 -1.01
CA ILE A 124 -2.02 18.11 -0.66
C ILE A 124 -0.82 18.89 -0.11
N SER A 125 -1.02 19.70 0.94
CA SER A 125 0.08 20.42 1.60
C SER A 125 0.72 19.61 2.73
N ASP A 126 0.02 18.64 3.31
CA ASP A 126 0.38 18.13 4.64
C ASP A 126 1.10 16.76 4.64
N TYR A 127 1.17 16.06 3.50
CA TYR A 127 1.87 14.77 3.42
C TYR A 127 3.40 14.88 3.30
N LYS A 128 3.95 16.10 3.17
CA LYS A 128 5.40 16.34 3.13
C LYS A 128 6.12 16.08 4.46
N PHE A 129 5.40 15.86 5.57
CA PHE A 129 6.03 15.74 6.89
C PHE A 129 6.55 14.32 7.23
N ILE A 130 6.20 13.28 6.47
CA ILE A 130 6.55 11.88 6.84
C ILE A 130 7.71 11.31 6.01
N THR A 131 8.04 11.89 4.85
CA THR A 131 9.11 11.36 3.97
C THR A 131 10.51 11.85 4.34
N GLY A 132 10.70 12.35 5.56
CA GLY A 132 12.00 12.71 6.13
C GLY A 132 12.78 11.52 6.70
N ILE A 133 12.70 10.32 6.12
CA ILE A 133 13.66 9.25 6.40
C ILE A 133 14.51 9.11 5.14
N LYS A 134 15.68 9.74 5.22
CA LYS A 134 16.79 9.63 4.29
C LYS A 134 16.98 8.17 3.88
N GLU A 135 16.98 7.93 2.57
CA GLU A 135 17.76 6.82 2.00
C GLU A 135 19.20 7.00 2.50
N THR A 136 19.59 6.16 3.45
CA THR A 136 20.98 5.94 3.84
C THR A 136 21.34 4.50 3.54
N ALA A 137 22.47 4.35 2.84
CA ALA A 137 23.31 3.15 2.66
C ALA A 137 22.80 2.10 1.64
N ALA A 138 23.62 1.54 0.75
CA ALA A 138 25.04 1.70 0.43
C ALA A 138 25.28 1.14 -0.98
#